data_AF-A0A524LUC3-F1
#
_entry.id   AF-A0A524LUC3-F1
#
_cell.length_a   1.000
_cell.length_b   1.000
_cell.length_c   1.000
_cell.angle_alpha   90.00
_cell.angle_beta   90.00
_cell.angle_gamma   90.00
#
_symmetry.space_group_name_H-M   'P 1'
#
loop_
_entity.id
_entity.type
_entity.pdbx_description
1 polymer ?
#
loop_
_entity_poly.entity_id
_entity_poly.type
_entity_poly.pdbx_seq_one_letter_code
_entity_poly.pdbx_strand_id
1 'polypeptide(L)'
;MPLDVSKVRYISLIRMEGGESVLNIPYAELTVDPDLIAGFVTAVIIFAKTPIRTIRKAAYDILIQVGRSVLVLLVVDPVPDEAPYREKLQRILDEVESLHGEKLRHFEGDVRRFREFALTVIKEFPFQSADLNMVPVMSKNGVRIPFRVGNVDHELEQLESFINGKRTVAEIMDLMSLADEEVLALLSILSRYQWIEFKHRLTDKDILIPGECPSIILDKHRAQYGKALDELLDKFDGKSSIREILDVLPYDRDALWFLINKLVEVGCLKAVH
;
A
#
# COMPACT_ATOMS: atom_id res chain seq x y z
N MET A 1 5.55 -21.78 -3.19
CA MET A 1 4.41 -21.12 -2.51
C MET A 1 4.47 -19.64 -2.80
N PRO A 2 3.33 -18.93 -2.89
CA PRO A 2 3.36 -17.47 -2.97
C PRO A 2 4.05 -16.89 -1.74
N LEU A 3 4.80 -15.82 -1.93
CA LEU A 3 5.54 -15.14 -0.86
C LEU A 3 4.56 -14.47 0.11
N ASP A 4 4.71 -14.74 1.40
CA ASP A 4 3.88 -14.14 2.45
C ASP A 4 4.56 -12.88 2.98
N VAL A 5 4.11 -11.71 2.50
CA VAL A 5 4.66 -10.42 2.92
C VAL A 5 4.30 -10.09 4.37
N SER A 6 3.26 -10.69 4.94
CA SER A 6 2.87 -10.45 6.35
C SER A 6 3.93 -10.90 7.36
N LYS A 7 4.83 -11.79 6.93
CA LYS A 7 5.97 -12.28 7.71
C LYS A 7 7.16 -11.32 7.68
N VAL A 8 7.21 -10.39 6.74
CA VAL A 8 8.29 -9.42 6.61
C VAL A 8 8.16 -8.40 7.73
N ARG A 9 9.22 -8.25 8.52
CA ARG A 9 9.25 -7.26 9.61
C ARG A 9 9.99 -6.00 9.20
N TYR A 10 11.08 -6.16 8.43
CA TYR A 10 11.98 -5.06 8.15
C TYR A 10 12.94 -5.40 7.01
N ILE A 11 13.17 -4.42 6.13
CA ILE A 11 14.18 -4.50 5.06
C ILE A 11 15.15 -3.32 5.20
N SER A 12 16.43 -3.60 5.03
CA SER A 12 17.50 -2.61 5.06
C SER A 12 18.45 -2.76 3.88
N LEU A 13 18.94 -1.62 3.38
CA LEU A 13 20.09 -1.56 2.49
C LEU A 13 21.25 -0.99 3.29
N ILE A 14 22.36 -1.73 3.34
CA ILE A 14 23.54 -1.37 4.11
C ILE A 14 24.73 -1.28 3.16
N ARG A 15 25.52 -0.21 3.31
CA ARG A 15 26.73 0.00 2.50
C ARG A 15 27.87 -0.90 2.98
N MET A 16 28.54 -1.59 2.05
CA MET A 16 29.61 -2.53 2.39
C MET A 16 30.87 -1.86 2.94
N GLU A 17 31.22 -0.66 2.47
CA GLU A 17 32.48 0.00 2.83
C GLU A 17 32.48 0.58 4.27
N GLY A 18 31.34 1.14 4.71
CA GLY A 18 31.22 1.79 6.02
C GLY A 18 30.23 1.14 6.99
N GLY A 19 29.41 0.18 6.53
CA GLY A 19 28.42 -0.51 7.37
C GLY A 19 27.21 0.35 7.74
N GLU A 20 27.07 1.55 7.18
CA GLU A 20 25.92 2.40 7.47
C GLU A 20 24.67 1.90 6.74
N SER A 21 23.54 1.95 7.43
CA SER A 21 22.24 1.74 6.80
C SER A 21 21.87 2.97 5.97
N VAL A 22 21.74 2.78 4.66
CA VAL A 22 21.37 3.84 3.71
C VAL A 22 19.87 3.92 3.47
N LEU A 23 19.15 2.82 3.74
CA LEU A 23 17.70 2.75 3.65
C LEU A 23 17.15 1.77 4.68
N ASN A 24 16.04 2.18 5.32
CA ASN A 24 15.33 1.41 6.32
C ASN A 24 13.83 1.41 5.98
N ILE A 25 13.25 0.24 5.75
CA ILE A 25 11.80 0.08 5.53
C ILE A 25 11.21 -0.85 6.59
N PRO A 26 10.55 -0.28 7.62
CA PRO A 26 9.87 -1.07 8.63
C PRO A 26 8.47 -1.50 8.16
N TYR A 27 8.19 -2.80 8.24
CA TYR A 27 6.87 -3.40 7.98
C TYR A 27 6.12 -3.69 9.28
N ALA A 28 6.86 -4.01 10.35
CA ALA A 28 6.37 -4.18 11.70
C ALA A 28 7.17 -3.32 12.69
N GLU A 29 6.62 -3.11 13.88
CA GLU A 29 7.40 -2.57 15.00
C GLU A 29 8.52 -3.55 15.36
N LEU A 30 9.75 -3.06 15.31
CA LEU A 30 10.92 -3.83 15.70
C LEU A 30 11.21 -3.59 17.18
N THR A 31 11.52 -4.68 17.89
CA THR A 31 12.02 -4.63 19.27
C THR A 31 13.51 -4.34 19.34
N VAL A 32 14.23 -4.44 18.22
CA VAL A 32 15.68 -4.26 18.13
C VAL A 32 15.98 -3.13 17.14
N ASP A 33 16.90 -2.25 17.53
CA ASP A 33 17.35 -1.14 16.71
C ASP A 33 17.96 -1.64 15.38
N PRO A 34 17.43 -1.18 14.23
CA PRO A 34 18.03 -1.33 12.90
C PRO A 34 19.55 -1.17 12.82
N ASP A 35 20.11 -0.15 13.48
CA ASP A 35 21.53 0.17 13.36
C ASP A 35 22.40 -0.87 14.09
N LEU A 36 21.88 -1.46 15.16
CA LEU A 36 22.53 -2.58 15.85
C LEU A 36 22.56 -3.84 14.98
N ILE A 37 21.46 -4.11 14.24
CA ILE A 37 21.40 -5.23 13.30
C ILE A 37 22.40 -5.02 12.17
N ALA A 38 22.44 -3.82 11.59
CA ALA A 38 23.38 -3.47 10.52
C ALA A 38 24.85 -3.60 10.96
N GLY A 39 25.20 -3.05 12.13
CA GLY A 39 26.54 -3.14 12.69
C GLY A 39 26.96 -4.59 12.98
N PHE A 40 26.06 -5.39 13.57
CA PHE A 40 26.32 -6.80 13.83
C PHE A 40 26.57 -7.59 12.55
N VAL A 41 25.69 -7.46 11.55
CA VAL A 41 25.82 -8.19 10.28
C VAL A 41 27.08 -7.80 9.53
N THR A 42 27.39 -6.50 9.48
CA THR A 42 28.60 -6.00 8.82
C THR A 42 29.86 -6.55 9.48
N ALA A 43 29.95 -6.47 10.81
CA ALA A 43 31.08 -7.01 11.56
C ALA A 43 31.26 -8.52 11.27
N VAL A 44 30.16 -9.27 11.31
CA VAL A 44 30.20 -10.71 11.08
C VAL A 44 30.67 -11.04 9.65
N ILE A 45 30.21 -10.32 8.63
CA ILE A 45 30.66 -10.52 7.24
C ILE A 45 32.16 -10.22 7.09
N ILE A 46 32.65 -9.13 7.69
CA ILE A 46 34.07 -8.73 7.66
C ILE A 46 34.94 -9.79 8.36
N PHE A 47 34.54 -10.25 9.55
CA PHE A 47 35.36 -11.16 10.36
C PHE A 47 35.26 -12.63 9.91
N ALA A 48 34.09 -13.10 9.49
CA ALA A 48 33.88 -14.50 9.15
C ALA A 48 34.51 -14.90 7.81
N LYS A 49 34.92 -13.93 6.97
CA LYS A 49 35.46 -14.14 5.59
C LYS A 49 34.59 -15.06 4.71
N THR A 50 33.35 -15.30 5.13
CA THR A 50 32.39 -16.21 4.51
C THR A 50 31.06 -15.47 4.51
N PRO A 51 30.36 -15.37 3.37
CA PRO A 51 29.09 -14.67 3.32
C PRO A 51 28.04 -15.44 4.11
N ILE A 52 27.72 -14.97 5.32
CA ILE A 52 26.58 -15.50 6.07
C ILE A 52 25.31 -15.10 5.32
N ARG A 53 24.55 -16.10 4.90
CA ARG A 53 23.30 -15.91 4.14
C ARG A 53 22.05 -15.90 5.02
N THR A 54 22.11 -16.55 6.18
CA THR A 54 21.00 -16.65 7.14
C THR A 54 21.54 -16.59 8.56
N ILE A 55 20.88 -15.80 9.41
CA ILE A 55 21.06 -15.86 10.87
C ILE A 55 19.71 -16.23 11.47
N ARG A 56 19.64 -17.37 12.14
CA ARG A 56 18.41 -17.84 12.78
C ARG A 56 18.38 -17.44 14.25
N LYS A 57 17.31 -16.76 14.67
CA LYS A 57 17.00 -16.47 16.08
C LYS A 57 15.66 -17.10 16.45
N ALA A 58 15.41 -17.25 17.75
CA ALA A 58 14.20 -17.92 18.25
C ALA A 58 12.88 -17.27 17.79
N ALA A 59 12.89 -15.96 17.47
CA ALA A 59 11.70 -15.20 17.11
C ALA A 59 11.66 -14.71 15.65
N TYR A 60 12.77 -14.75 14.92
CA TYR A 60 12.89 -14.25 13.55
C TYR A 60 14.15 -14.78 12.88
N ASP A 61 14.13 -14.81 11.56
CA ASP A 61 15.27 -15.09 10.71
C ASP A 61 15.76 -13.81 10.03
N ILE A 62 17.08 -13.67 9.88
CA ILE A 62 17.71 -12.60 9.13
C ILE A 62 18.27 -13.20 7.86
N LEU A 63 17.67 -12.84 6.72
CA LEU A 63 18.16 -13.22 5.40
C LEU A 63 19.04 -12.10 4.87
N ILE A 64 20.23 -12.45 4.37
CA ILE A 64 21.22 -11.49 3.90
C ILE A 64 21.57 -11.85 2.46
N GLN A 65 21.57 -10.83 1.59
CA GLN A 65 22.22 -10.89 0.28
C GLN A 65 23.30 -9.83 0.15
N VAL A 66 24.48 -10.27 -0.28
CA VAL A 66 25.68 -9.44 -0.36
C VAL A 66 26.00 -9.16 -1.82
N GLY A 67 26.05 -7.88 -2.18
CA GLY A 67 26.51 -7.39 -3.47
C GLY A 67 27.94 -6.87 -3.44
N ARG A 68 28.25 -5.98 -4.38
CA ARG A 68 29.59 -5.40 -4.53
C ARG A 68 29.75 -4.14 -3.70
N SER A 69 28.71 -3.31 -3.67
CA SER A 69 28.71 -1.99 -3.02
C SER A 69 27.71 -1.95 -1.85
N VAL A 70 26.66 -2.76 -1.90
CA VAL A 70 25.65 -2.85 -0.84
C VAL A 70 25.33 -4.29 -0.47
N LEU A 71 24.74 -4.47 0.71
CA LEU A 71 24.05 -5.67 1.10
C LEU A 71 22.58 -5.33 1.39
N VAL A 72 21.70 -6.29 1.07
CA VAL A 72 20.27 -6.22 1.41
C VAL A 72 20.04 -7.17 2.57
N LEU A 73 19.42 -6.65 3.63
CA LEU A 73 19.06 -7.39 4.82
C LEU A 73 17.54 -7.43 4.94
N LEU A 74 17.00 -8.61 5.19
CA LEU A 74 15.60 -8.85 5.48
C LEU A 74 15.45 -9.53 6.84
N VAL A 75 14.66 -8.94 7.72
CA VAL A 75 14.18 -9.60 8.94
C VAL A 75 12.77 -10.10 8.68
N VAL A 76 12.59 -11.41 8.85
CA VAL A 76 11.33 -12.11 8.57
C VAL A 76 11.01 -13.08 9.71
N ASP A 77 9.73 -13.31 9.97
CA ASP A 77 9.32 -14.44 10.82
C ASP A 77 9.86 -15.77 10.26
N PRO A 78 10.04 -16.82 11.09
CA PRO A 78 10.45 -18.12 10.59
C PRO A 78 9.47 -18.63 9.53
N VAL A 79 10.01 -18.93 8.34
CA VAL A 79 9.26 -19.43 7.18
C VAL A 79 9.77 -20.81 6.78
N PRO A 80 8.89 -21.69 6.23
CA PRO A 80 9.30 -23.03 5.81
C PRO A 80 10.20 -23.03 4.57
N ASP A 81 10.06 -22.01 3.70
CA ASP A 81 10.83 -21.85 2.47
C ASP A 81 11.34 -20.41 2.33
N GLU A 82 12.66 -20.24 2.39
CA GLU A 82 13.34 -18.95 2.24
C GLU A 82 13.55 -18.56 0.76
N ALA A 83 13.42 -19.50 -0.19
CA ALA A 83 13.81 -19.29 -1.58
C ALA A 83 13.05 -18.13 -2.27
N PRO A 84 11.71 -17.97 -2.11
CA PRO A 84 10.98 -16.87 -2.71
C PRO A 84 11.44 -15.49 -2.19
N TYR A 85 11.76 -15.41 -0.90
CA TYR A 85 12.24 -14.18 -0.28
C TYR A 85 13.62 -13.82 -0.83
N ARG A 86 14.50 -14.82 -0.96
CA ARG A 86 15.86 -14.62 -1.50
C ARG A 86 15.87 -14.18 -2.95
N GLU A 87 15.00 -14.74 -3.77
CA GLU A 87 14.89 -14.34 -5.17
C GLU A 87 14.53 -12.86 -5.30
N LYS A 88 13.57 -12.38 -4.50
CA LYS A 88 13.21 -10.96 -4.44
C LYS A 88 14.34 -10.08 -3.89
N LEU A 89 15.03 -10.51 -2.84
CA LEU A 89 16.20 -9.79 -2.32
C LEU A 89 17.31 -9.68 -3.35
N GLN A 90 17.51 -10.73 -4.17
CA GLN A 90 18.47 -10.71 -5.26
C GLN A 90 18.06 -9.68 -6.32
N ARG A 91 16.78 -9.62 -6.70
CA ARG A 91 16.27 -8.61 -7.64
C ARG A 91 16.47 -7.18 -7.14
N ILE A 92 16.14 -6.92 -5.87
CA ILE A 92 16.43 -5.63 -5.22
C ILE A 92 17.93 -5.31 -5.30
N LEU A 93 18.77 -6.29 -4.95
CA LEU A 93 20.22 -6.10 -4.95
C LEU A 93 20.73 -5.76 -6.35
N ASP A 94 20.33 -6.51 -7.36
CA ASP A 94 20.75 -6.33 -8.75
C ASP A 94 20.31 -4.96 -9.30
N GLU A 95 19.07 -4.55 -9.00
CA GLU A 95 18.55 -3.25 -9.42
C GLU A 95 19.29 -2.09 -8.74
N VAL A 96 19.52 -2.17 -7.43
CA VAL A 96 20.27 -1.14 -6.68
C VAL A 96 21.72 -1.05 -7.16
N GLU A 97 22.40 -2.18 -7.36
CA GLU A 97 23.78 -2.20 -7.87
C GLU A 97 23.85 -1.63 -9.29
N SER A 98 22.90 -1.98 -10.15
CA SER A 98 22.86 -1.50 -11.54
C SER A 98 22.58 0.00 -11.64
N LEU A 99 21.56 0.50 -10.93
CA LEU A 99 21.14 1.90 -11.03
C LEU A 99 22.02 2.84 -10.20
N HIS A 100 22.62 2.33 -9.12
CA HIS A 100 23.17 3.18 -8.08
C HIS A 100 24.51 2.72 -7.50
N GLY A 101 25.07 1.59 -7.93
CA GLY A 101 26.34 1.06 -7.41
C GLY A 101 27.48 2.07 -7.46
N GLU A 102 27.61 2.84 -8.55
CA GLU A 102 28.65 3.88 -8.67
C GLU A 102 28.41 5.09 -7.74
N LYS A 103 27.14 5.45 -7.48
CA LYS A 103 26.78 6.52 -6.52
C LYS A 103 27.09 6.11 -5.09
N LEU A 104 26.94 4.82 -4.77
CA LEU A 104 27.21 4.25 -3.46
C LEU A 104 28.71 4.16 -3.15
N ARG A 105 29.56 3.97 -4.17
CA ARG A 105 31.03 3.97 -4.02
C ARG A 105 31.61 5.37 -3.76
N HIS A 106 30.99 6.42 -4.28
CA HIS A 106 31.44 7.80 -4.11
C HIS A 106 30.59 8.56 -3.08
N PHE A 107 30.15 7.86 -2.04
CA PHE A 107 29.23 8.44 -1.07
C PHE A 107 29.91 9.46 -0.13
N GLU A 108 29.41 10.68 -0.12
CA GLU A 108 29.92 11.81 0.67
C GLU A 108 29.15 12.07 1.98
N GLY A 109 28.27 11.17 2.41
CA GLY A 109 27.58 11.27 3.72
C GLY A 109 26.10 11.70 3.69
N ASP A 110 25.50 12.02 2.53
CA ASP A 110 24.07 12.38 2.46
C ASP A 110 23.16 11.20 2.08
N VAL A 111 22.72 10.45 3.09
CA VAL A 111 21.83 9.28 2.93
C VAL A 111 20.49 9.61 2.27
N ARG A 112 20.08 10.89 2.24
CA ARG A 112 18.78 11.31 1.64
C ARG A 112 18.67 10.95 0.17
N ARG A 113 19.79 10.91 -0.55
CA ARG A 113 19.87 10.54 -1.98
C ARG A 113 19.45 9.09 -2.25
N PHE A 114 19.42 8.25 -1.22
CA PHE A 114 19.09 6.83 -1.33
C PHE A 114 17.66 6.51 -0.93
N ARG A 115 16.88 7.51 -0.51
CA ARG A 115 15.46 7.33 -0.20
C ARG A 115 14.63 6.93 -1.42
N GLU A 116 15.08 7.30 -2.62
CA GLU A 116 14.46 6.87 -3.88
C GLU A 116 14.46 5.34 -4.05
N PHE A 117 15.41 4.63 -3.43
CA PHE A 117 15.48 3.16 -3.48
C PHE A 117 14.33 2.50 -2.73
N ALA A 118 13.57 3.26 -1.93
CA ALA A 118 12.41 2.74 -1.23
C ALA A 118 11.42 2.09 -2.18
N LEU A 119 11.22 2.69 -3.36
CA LEU A 119 10.27 2.15 -4.33
C LEU A 119 10.74 0.80 -4.90
N THR A 120 12.03 0.63 -5.21
CA THR A 120 12.59 -0.66 -5.64
C THR A 120 12.33 -1.77 -4.60
N VAL A 121 12.48 -1.46 -3.32
CA VAL A 121 12.18 -2.44 -2.25
C VAL A 121 10.68 -2.73 -2.17
N ILE A 122 9.84 -1.71 -2.24
CA ILE A 122 8.39 -1.84 -2.06
C ILE A 122 7.71 -2.48 -3.28
N LYS A 123 8.26 -2.35 -4.49
CA LYS A 123 7.86 -3.12 -5.67
C LYS A 123 7.95 -4.62 -5.42
N GLU A 124 9.05 -5.05 -4.83
CA GLU A 124 9.24 -6.46 -4.51
C GLU A 124 8.48 -6.89 -3.26
N PHE A 125 8.39 -6.02 -2.26
CA PHE A 125 7.66 -6.26 -1.01
C PHE A 125 6.63 -5.15 -0.73
N PRO A 126 5.46 -5.17 -1.37
CA PRO A 126 4.40 -4.19 -1.09
C PRO A 126 3.91 -4.30 0.34
N PHE A 127 3.57 -3.18 1.00
CA PHE A 127 3.11 -3.22 2.40
C PHE A 127 1.82 -4.03 2.60
N GLN A 128 1.02 -4.12 1.54
CA GLN A 128 -0.23 -4.86 1.51
C GLN A 128 -0.58 -5.19 0.06
N SER A 129 -1.29 -6.30 -0.14
CA SER A 129 -1.93 -6.61 -1.42
C SER A 129 -3.18 -5.75 -1.57
N ALA A 130 -3.26 -4.97 -2.65
CA ALA A 130 -4.49 -4.28 -3.00
C ALA A 130 -5.40 -5.22 -3.80
N ASP A 131 -6.68 -5.29 -3.45
CA ASP A 131 -7.68 -5.94 -4.29
C ASP A 131 -7.96 -5.05 -5.50
N LEU A 132 -7.78 -5.60 -6.69
CA LEU A 132 -7.92 -4.90 -7.97
C LEU A 132 -9.32 -4.31 -8.19
N ASN A 133 -10.33 -4.87 -7.51
CA ASN A 133 -11.73 -4.43 -7.61
C ASN A 133 -12.10 -3.34 -6.61
N MET A 134 -11.21 -3.02 -5.66
CA MET A 134 -11.45 -1.95 -4.70
C MET A 134 -11.20 -0.58 -5.33
N VAL A 135 -11.88 0.42 -4.79
CA VAL A 135 -11.78 1.82 -5.18
C VAL A 135 -10.98 2.57 -4.11
N PRO A 136 -9.77 3.06 -4.42
CA PRO A 136 -9.04 3.92 -3.50
C PRO A 136 -9.73 5.28 -3.38
N VAL A 137 -9.79 5.80 -2.16
CA VAL A 137 -10.35 7.11 -1.83
C VAL A 137 -9.35 7.87 -0.98
N MET A 138 -9.10 9.14 -1.31
CA MET A 138 -8.22 10.00 -0.54
C MET A 138 -8.76 10.19 0.89
N SER A 139 -7.88 10.00 1.87
CA SER A 139 -8.14 10.26 3.28
C SER A 139 -7.50 11.58 3.70
N LYS A 140 -8.07 12.23 4.72
CA LYS A 140 -7.56 13.50 5.27
C LYS A 140 -6.53 13.28 6.38
N ASN A 141 -6.33 12.04 6.80
CA ASN A 141 -5.53 11.67 7.96
C ASN A 141 -4.12 11.16 7.57
N GLY A 142 -3.63 11.54 6.38
CA GLY A 142 -2.34 11.09 5.87
C GLY A 142 -1.18 11.45 6.81
N VAL A 143 -0.33 10.47 7.09
CA VAL A 143 0.89 10.63 7.88
C VAL A 143 2.09 10.85 6.95
N ARG A 144 3.11 11.58 7.41
CA ARG A 144 4.32 11.85 6.60
C ARG A 144 5.00 10.56 6.14
N ILE A 145 5.19 10.42 4.83
CA ILE A 145 5.97 9.35 4.20
C ILE A 145 7.47 9.74 4.26
N PRO A 146 8.35 9.01 4.97
CA PRO A 146 9.74 9.41 5.18
C PRO A 146 10.60 9.48 3.91
N PHE A 147 10.25 8.66 2.91
CA PHE A 147 10.97 8.49 1.66
C PHE A 147 10.26 9.10 0.44
N ARG A 148 9.25 9.94 0.66
CA ARG A 148 8.62 10.76 -0.39
C ARG A 148 9.58 11.88 -0.80
N VAL A 149 10.48 11.58 -1.74
CA VAL A 149 11.46 12.50 -2.32
C VAL A 149 11.72 12.13 -3.78
N GLY A 150 12.15 13.11 -4.58
CA GLY A 150 12.62 12.88 -5.95
C GLY A 150 11.58 12.19 -6.82
N ASN A 151 11.97 11.11 -7.49
CA ASN A 151 11.07 10.36 -8.39
C ASN A 151 9.87 9.75 -7.65
N VAL A 152 10.07 9.27 -6.43
CA VAL A 152 8.97 8.67 -5.64
C VAL A 152 7.89 9.70 -5.34
N ASP A 153 8.26 10.95 -5.10
CA ASP A 153 7.31 12.04 -4.87
C ASP A 153 6.48 12.33 -6.13
N HIS A 154 7.15 12.46 -7.28
CA HIS A 154 6.50 12.70 -8.56
C HIS A 154 5.52 11.58 -8.94
N GLU A 155 5.90 10.31 -8.76
CA GLU A 155 5.04 9.17 -9.05
C GLU A 155 3.86 9.05 -8.08
N LEU A 156 4.05 9.37 -6.80
CA LEU A 156 2.95 9.44 -5.84
C LEU A 156 1.97 10.56 -6.21
N GLU A 157 2.45 11.75 -6.56
CA GLU A 157 1.59 12.85 -7.04
C GLU A 157 0.83 12.47 -8.30
N GLN A 158 1.50 11.80 -9.24
CA GLN A 158 0.86 11.28 -10.44
C GLN A 158 -0.27 10.30 -10.07
N LEU A 159 -0.01 9.31 -9.21
CA LEU A 159 -1.03 8.34 -8.76
C LEU A 159 -2.19 9.05 -8.04
N GLU A 160 -1.90 9.97 -7.12
CA GLU A 160 -2.90 10.76 -6.39
C GLU A 160 -3.87 11.49 -7.36
N SER A 161 -3.38 11.98 -8.50
CA SER A 161 -4.23 12.64 -9.50
C SER A 161 -5.29 11.72 -10.16
N PHE A 162 -5.07 10.40 -10.14
CA PHE A 162 -6.03 9.42 -10.65
C PHE A 162 -7.03 8.95 -9.60
N ILE A 163 -6.72 9.13 -8.30
CA ILE A 163 -7.56 8.72 -7.16
C ILE A 163 -8.71 9.72 -6.97
N ASN A 164 -9.81 9.48 -7.68
CA ASN A 164 -11.02 10.30 -7.63
C ASN A 164 -12.17 9.67 -6.83
N GLY A 165 -11.92 8.51 -6.18
CA GLY A 165 -12.93 7.76 -5.44
C GLY A 165 -14.01 7.08 -6.29
N LYS A 166 -13.78 6.94 -7.60
CA LYS A 166 -14.70 6.24 -8.52
C LYS A 166 -14.04 5.07 -9.25
N ARG A 167 -12.74 5.20 -9.54
CA ARG A 167 -12.00 4.21 -10.31
C ARG A 167 -11.52 3.06 -9.44
N THR A 168 -11.55 1.85 -9.96
CA THR A 168 -10.93 0.71 -9.27
C THR A 168 -9.41 0.76 -9.40
N VAL A 169 -8.70 -0.03 -8.59
CA VAL A 169 -7.26 -0.22 -8.72
C VAL A 169 -6.89 -0.69 -10.13
N ALA A 170 -7.63 -1.65 -10.70
CA ALA A 170 -7.41 -2.12 -12.08
C ALA A 170 -7.54 -0.98 -13.11
N GLU A 171 -8.60 -0.16 -13.02
CA GLU A 171 -8.82 0.96 -13.94
C GLU A 171 -7.72 2.03 -13.80
N ILE A 172 -7.19 2.24 -12.59
CA ILE A 172 -6.06 3.16 -12.38
C ILE A 172 -4.79 2.61 -13.02
N MET A 173 -4.51 1.32 -12.86
CA MET A 173 -3.36 0.65 -13.48
C MET A 173 -3.40 0.80 -15.01
N ASP A 174 -4.54 0.53 -15.64
CA ASP A 174 -4.72 0.62 -17.09
C ASP A 174 -4.52 2.05 -17.64
N LEU A 175 -4.80 3.08 -16.83
CA LEU A 175 -4.68 4.49 -17.22
C LEU A 175 -3.29 5.06 -16.98
N MET A 176 -2.51 4.45 -16.08
CA MET A 176 -1.16 4.90 -15.77
C MET A 176 -0.15 4.30 -16.75
N SER A 177 0.86 5.08 -17.13
CA SER A 177 1.97 4.59 -17.97
C SER A 177 3.08 3.92 -17.17
N LEU A 178 2.76 3.42 -15.97
CA LEU A 178 3.68 2.74 -15.06
C LEU A 178 3.45 1.23 -15.11
N ALA A 179 4.43 0.45 -14.64
CA ALA A 179 4.25 -0.99 -14.53
C ALA A 179 3.24 -1.34 -13.43
N ASP A 180 2.50 -2.44 -13.60
CA ASP A 180 1.49 -2.91 -12.63
C ASP A 180 2.06 -3.01 -11.20
N GLU A 181 3.25 -3.59 -11.07
CA GLU A 181 3.95 -3.77 -9.80
C GLU A 181 4.29 -2.43 -9.13
N GLU A 182 4.57 -1.40 -9.94
CA GLU A 182 4.88 -0.04 -9.47
C GLU A 182 3.63 0.66 -8.96
N VAL A 183 2.52 0.58 -9.69
CA VAL A 183 1.24 1.14 -9.24
C VAL A 183 0.78 0.49 -7.94
N LEU A 184 0.89 -0.84 -7.84
CA LEU A 184 0.56 -1.57 -6.61
C LEU A 184 1.48 -1.18 -5.44
N ALA A 185 2.78 -0.98 -5.69
CA ALA A 185 3.72 -0.51 -4.68
C ALA A 185 3.33 0.88 -4.16
N LEU A 186 3.05 1.83 -5.05
CA LEU A 186 2.62 3.19 -4.72
C LEU A 186 1.30 3.20 -3.94
N LEU A 187 0.31 2.40 -4.36
CA LEU A 187 -0.94 2.23 -3.60
C LEU A 187 -0.70 1.66 -2.21
N SER A 188 0.21 0.69 -2.08
CA SER A 188 0.57 0.11 -0.77
C SER A 188 1.23 1.15 0.15
N ILE A 189 2.04 2.07 -0.41
CA ILE A 189 2.63 3.20 0.33
C ILE A 189 1.51 4.12 0.83
N LEU A 190 0.66 4.60 -0.08
CA LEU A 190 -0.40 5.56 0.29
C LEU A 190 -1.31 4.96 1.37
N SER A 191 -1.67 3.68 1.26
CA SER A 191 -2.53 3.05 2.25
C SER A 191 -1.83 2.82 3.59
N ARG A 192 -0.57 2.36 3.58
CA ARG A 192 0.24 2.18 4.80
C ARG A 192 0.37 3.47 5.61
N TYR A 193 0.48 4.60 4.92
CA TYR A 193 0.59 5.93 5.53
C TYR A 193 -0.75 6.68 5.63
N GLN A 194 -1.88 5.98 5.48
CA GLN A 194 -3.23 6.52 5.68
C GLN A 194 -3.60 7.70 4.76
N TRP A 195 -2.98 7.79 3.58
CA TRP A 195 -3.35 8.75 2.54
C TRP A 195 -4.56 8.28 1.73
N ILE A 196 -4.76 6.96 1.66
CA ILE A 196 -5.93 6.36 1.01
C ILE A 196 -6.58 5.29 1.86
N GLU A 197 -7.87 5.13 1.64
CA GLU A 197 -8.69 4.02 2.14
C GLU A 197 -9.32 3.31 0.95
N PHE A 198 -9.48 1.99 1.05
CA PHE A 198 -10.13 1.21 0.02
C PHE A 198 -11.62 1.03 0.35
N LYS A 199 -12.47 1.25 -0.65
CA LYS A 199 -13.91 1.01 -0.57
C LYS A 199 -14.32 0.00 -1.63
N HIS A 200 -15.34 -0.79 -1.33
CA HIS A 200 -15.97 -1.62 -2.36
C HIS A 200 -16.74 -0.74 -3.34
N ARG A 201 -16.59 -1.04 -4.64
CA ARG A 201 -17.42 -0.44 -5.68
C ARG A 201 -18.83 -0.99 -5.54
N LEU A 202 -19.81 -0.09 -5.42
CA LEU A 202 -21.20 -0.48 -5.38
C LEU A 202 -21.61 -1.18 -6.70
N THR A 203 -22.27 -2.31 -6.55
CA THR A 203 -22.90 -3.09 -7.62
C THR A 203 -24.41 -3.13 -7.43
N ASP A 204 -25.17 -3.41 -8.49
CA ASP A 204 -26.63 -3.53 -8.43
C ASP A 204 -27.11 -4.68 -7.53
N LYS A 205 -26.21 -5.61 -7.17
CA LYS A 205 -26.47 -6.75 -6.29
C LYS A 205 -26.27 -6.42 -4.81
N ASP A 206 -25.65 -5.29 -4.49
CA ASP A 206 -25.37 -4.96 -3.09
C ASP A 206 -26.67 -4.67 -2.33
N ILE A 207 -26.65 -5.05 -1.06
CA ILE A 207 -27.72 -4.79 -0.11
C ILE A 207 -27.26 -3.66 0.81
N LEU A 208 -28.04 -2.59 0.88
CA LEU A 208 -27.71 -1.43 1.71
C LEU A 208 -28.61 -1.35 2.94
N ILE A 209 -28.04 -0.86 4.03
CA ILE A 209 -28.73 -0.50 5.26
C ILE A 209 -28.59 1.00 5.55
N PRO A 210 -29.53 1.59 6.31
CA PRO A 210 -29.40 2.97 6.77
C PRO A 210 -28.17 3.10 7.69
N GLY A 211 -27.34 4.09 7.38
CA GLY A 211 -26.17 4.46 8.19
C GLY A 211 -26.46 5.60 9.17
N GLU A 212 -25.43 6.02 9.90
CA GLU A 212 -25.49 7.20 10.77
C GLU A 212 -25.34 8.47 9.92
N CYS A 213 -26.46 8.95 9.40
CA CYS A 213 -26.52 10.15 8.57
C CYS A 213 -26.66 11.41 9.45
N PRO A 214 -25.77 12.41 9.35
CA PRO A 214 -25.96 13.69 10.02
C PRO A 214 -27.24 14.38 9.52
N SER A 215 -28.13 14.81 10.42
CA SER A 215 -29.43 15.41 10.08
C SER A 215 -29.32 16.60 9.11
N ILE A 216 -28.27 17.43 9.27
CA ILE A 216 -27.99 18.57 8.40
C ILE A 216 -27.79 18.14 6.93
N ILE A 217 -27.14 17.00 6.69
CA ILE A 217 -26.87 16.49 5.34
C ILE A 217 -28.16 15.91 4.75
N LEU A 218 -28.91 15.17 5.56
CA LEU A 218 -30.19 14.60 5.16
C LEU A 218 -31.20 15.68 4.77
N ASP A 219 -31.33 16.73 5.59
CA ASP A 219 -32.25 17.85 5.34
C ASP A 219 -31.88 18.61 4.05
N LYS A 220 -30.58 18.80 3.80
CA LYS A 220 -30.09 19.42 2.56
C LYS A 220 -30.44 18.59 1.33
N HIS A 221 -30.27 17.27 1.41
CA HIS A 221 -30.63 16.37 0.30
C HIS A 221 -32.16 16.24 0.15
N ARG A 222 -32.91 16.25 1.25
CA ARG A 222 -34.38 16.27 1.24
C ARG A 222 -34.91 17.54 0.58
N ALA A 223 -34.27 18.68 0.76
CA ALA A 223 -34.62 19.92 0.05
C ALA A 223 -34.37 19.84 -1.47
N GLN A 224 -33.43 19.01 -1.94
CA GLN A 224 -33.08 18.88 -3.35
C GLN A 224 -33.88 17.78 -4.08
N TYR A 225 -34.05 16.63 -3.43
CA TYR A 225 -34.63 15.43 -4.05
C TYR A 225 -36.04 15.11 -3.54
N GLY A 226 -36.49 15.79 -2.47
CA GLY A 226 -37.84 15.71 -1.94
C GLY A 226 -38.29 14.29 -1.64
N LYS A 227 -39.51 13.97 -2.08
CA LYS A 227 -40.18 12.69 -1.80
C LYS A 227 -39.43 11.47 -2.32
N ALA A 228 -38.67 11.61 -3.42
CA ALA A 228 -37.89 10.50 -3.98
C ALA A 228 -36.80 10.01 -3.04
N LEU A 229 -36.22 10.90 -2.21
CA LEU A 229 -35.23 10.52 -1.21
C LEU A 229 -35.86 9.72 -0.07
N ASP A 230 -37.01 10.18 0.44
CA ASP A 230 -37.69 9.53 1.57
C ASP A 230 -38.19 8.13 1.14
N GLU A 231 -38.82 8.02 -0.03
CA GLU A 231 -39.27 6.74 -0.59
C GLU A 231 -38.11 5.77 -0.85
N LEU A 232 -36.93 6.30 -1.23
CA LEU A 232 -35.74 5.49 -1.44
C LEU A 232 -35.15 4.97 -0.11
N LEU A 233 -35.02 5.84 0.90
CA LEU A 233 -34.49 5.47 2.21
C LEU A 233 -35.39 4.45 2.93
N ASP A 234 -36.70 4.57 2.81
CA ASP A 234 -37.68 3.64 3.39
C ASP A 234 -37.58 2.22 2.80
N LYS A 235 -36.97 2.06 1.61
CA LYS A 235 -36.81 0.77 0.93
C LYS A 235 -35.49 0.06 1.25
N PHE A 236 -34.48 0.78 1.75
CA PHE A 236 -33.22 0.19 2.17
C PHE A 236 -33.34 -0.37 3.59
N ASP A 237 -33.86 -1.59 3.70
CA ASP A 237 -34.09 -2.30 4.96
C ASP A 237 -33.05 -3.40 5.26
N GLY A 238 -32.03 -3.52 4.41
CA GLY A 238 -31.01 -4.57 4.50
C GLY A 238 -31.46 -5.95 4.00
N LYS A 239 -32.58 -6.06 3.26
CA LYS A 239 -33.04 -7.33 2.68
C LYS A 239 -33.06 -7.34 1.16
N SER A 240 -33.42 -6.22 0.55
CA SER A 240 -33.55 -6.10 -0.90
C SER A 240 -32.25 -5.59 -1.52
N SER A 241 -31.91 -6.11 -2.70
CA SER A 241 -30.78 -5.61 -3.49
C SER A 241 -31.09 -4.24 -4.09
N ILE A 242 -30.04 -3.46 -4.42
CA ILE A 242 -30.21 -2.18 -5.12
C ILE A 242 -31.05 -2.37 -6.40
N ARG A 243 -30.80 -3.43 -7.18
CA ARG A 243 -31.55 -3.74 -8.40
C ARG A 243 -33.05 -3.86 -8.16
N GLU A 244 -33.45 -4.63 -7.15
CA GLU A 244 -34.87 -4.82 -6.82
C GLU A 244 -35.54 -3.50 -6.41
N ILE A 245 -34.82 -2.64 -5.68
CA ILE A 245 -35.33 -1.33 -5.26
C ILE A 245 -35.47 -0.39 -6.46
N LEU A 246 -34.49 -0.37 -7.36
CA LEU A 246 -34.52 0.42 -8.61
C LEU A 246 -35.64 -0.03 -9.57
N ASP A 247 -36.01 -1.31 -9.54
CA ASP A 247 -37.08 -1.85 -10.38
C ASP A 247 -38.49 -1.50 -9.83
N VAL A 248 -38.62 -1.22 -8.54
CA VAL A 248 -39.90 -0.93 -7.87
C VAL A 248 -40.25 0.56 -7.90
N LEU A 249 -39.25 1.44 -7.83
CA LEU A 249 -39.47 2.87 -7.76
C LEU A 249 -39.78 3.48 -9.15
N PRO A 250 -40.76 4.38 -9.28
CA PRO A 250 -41.20 4.93 -10.57
C PRO A 250 -40.30 6.08 -11.07
N TYR A 251 -39.02 6.09 -10.69
CA TYR A 251 -38.06 7.14 -11.03
C TYR A 251 -37.02 6.65 -12.04
N ASP A 252 -36.32 7.58 -12.65
CA ASP A 252 -35.22 7.28 -13.55
C ASP A 252 -34.10 6.50 -12.82
N ARG A 253 -33.66 5.39 -13.43
CA ARG A 253 -32.69 4.47 -12.81
C ARG A 253 -31.33 5.12 -12.60
N ASP A 254 -30.87 5.92 -13.56
CA ASP A 254 -29.56 6.57 -13.48
C ASP A 254 -29.57 7.67 -12.41
N ALA A 255 -30.69 8.40 -12.31
CA ALA A 255 -30.89 9.39 -11.25
C ALA A 255 -30.93 8.76 -9.85
N LEU A 256 -31.63 7.62 -9.69
CA LEU A 256 -31.65 6.88 -8.42
C LEU A 256 -30.27 6.29 -8.11
N TRP A 257 -29.57 5.71 -9.08
CA TRP A 257 -28.21 5.20 -8.91
C TRP A 257 -27.25 6.29 -8.46
N PHE A 258 -27.34 7.48 -9.06
CA PHE A 258 -26.57 8.65 -8.63
C PHE A 258 -26.87 9.03 -7.17
N LEU A 259 -28.15 9.05 -6.79
CA LEU A 259 -28.58 9.37 -5.43
C LEU A 259 -28.07 8.34 -4.42
N ILE A 260 -28.14 7.04 -4.75
CA ILE A 260 -27.62 5.94 -3.92
C ILE A 260 -26.13 6.12 -3.66
N ASN A 261 -25.33 6.33 -4.71
CA ASN A 261 -23.89 6.56 -4.57
C ASN A 261 -23.60 7.77 -3.69
N LYS A 262 -24.35 8.86 -3.86
CA LYS A 262 -24.25 10.07 -3.03
C LYS A 262 -24.51 9.75 -1.56
N LEU A 263 -25.58 9.00 -1.26
CA LEU A 263 -25.98 8.65 0.10
C LEU A 263 -24.97 7.73 0.79
N VAL A 264 -24.34 6.81 0.04
CA VAL A 264 -23.24 5.99 0.56
C VAL A 264 -21.99 6.84 0.81
N GLU A 265 -21.67 7.77 -0.08
CA GLU A 265 -20.52 8.68 0.06
C GLU A 265 -20.63 9.53 1.34
N VAL A 266 -21.83 10.04 1.66
CA VAL A 266 -22.08 10.83 2.87
C VAL A 266 -22.34 9.98 4.12
N GLY A 267 -22.27 8.66 4.02
CA GLY A 267 -22.43 7.72 5.14
C GLY A 267 -23.87 7.45 5.58
N CYS A 268 -24.85 7.92 4.82
CA CYS A 268 -26.28 7.74 5.10
C CYS A 268 -26.80 6.35 4.69
N LEU A 269 -26.10 5.67 3.78
CA LEU A 269 -26.29 4.26 3.46
C LEU A 269 -24.96 3.51 3.61
N LYS A 270 -25.01 2.26 4.07
CA LYS A 270 -23.85 1.38 4.20
C LYS A 270 -24.15 0.04 3.53
N ALA A 271 -23.19 -0.50 2.78
CA ALA A 271 -23.31 -1.87 2.26
C ALA A 271 -23.19 -2.89 3.40
N VAL A 272 -24.07 -3.88 3.38
CA VAL A 272 -23.98 -5.05 4.26
C VAL A 272 -22.99 -6.02 3.61
N HIS A 273 -21.83 -6.19 4.26
CA HIS A 273 -20.82 -7.17 3.89
C HIS A 273 -20.81 -8.31 4.90
#